data_AF-A0A0S8IP72-F1
#
_entry.id   AF-A0A0S8IP72-F1
#
_cell.length_a   1.000
_cell.length_b   1.000
_cell.length_c   1.000
_cell.angle_alpha   90.00
_cell.angle_beta   90.00
_cell.angle_gamma   90.00
#
_symmetry.space_group_name_H-M   'P 1'
#
loop_
_entity.id
_entity.type
_entity.pdbx_description
1 polymer ?
#
loop_
_entity_poly.entity_id
_entity_poly.type
_entity_poly.pdbx_seq_one_letter_code
_entity_poly.pdbx_strand_id
1 'polypeptide(L)'
;MVPKERIRFLSQPIWLSDVVWVAKERLEFSSGDAILRTMFVEIVGSDRLHVTADDMPLGADIILHEKGFRFTPYYIWPCYRGRRWRLKCIDESLIDENGAIHDTIKMFFFGFPVATMALTVARI
;
A
#
# COMPACT_ATOMS: atom_id res chain seq x y z
N MET A 1 11.07 -10.52 -17.99
CA MET A 1 10.63 -9.14 -18.26
C MET A 1 9.59 -8.81 -17.19
N VAL A 2 9.83 -7.81 -16.34
CA VAL A 2 8.81 -7.37 -15.37
C VAL A 2 7.79 -6.55 -16.14
N PRO A 3 6.49 -6.91 -16.14
CA PRO A 3 5.46 -6.11 -16.80
C PRO A 3 5.53 -4.68 -16.28
N LYS A 4 5.72 -3.71 -17.19
CA LYS A 4 5.64 -2.29 -16.86
C LYS A 4 4.31 -1.79 -17.34
N GLU A 5 3.55 -1.22 -16.42
CA GLU A 5 2.22 -0.72 -16.70
C GLU A 5 2.04 0.66 -16.11
N ARG A 6 1.37 1.54 -16.85
CA ARG A 6 0.99 2.84 -16.30
C ARG A 6 -0.21 2.63 -15.38
N ILE A 7 -0.12 3.18 -14.17
CA ILE A 7 -1.23 3.21 -13.24
C ILE A 7 -1.74 4.64 -13.07
N ARG A 8 -3.05 4.78 -12.85
CA ARG A 8 -3.65 5.99 -12.29
C ARG A 8 -4.03 5.70 -10.85
N PHE A 9 -3.45 6.45 -9.92
CA PHE A 9 -3.75 6.34 -8.51
C PHE A 9 -4.60 7.51 -8.05
N LEU A 10 -5.69 7.21 -7.35
CA LEU A 10 -6.57 8.17 -6.70
C LEU A 10 -6.73 7.73 -5.24
N SER A 11 -6.46 8.63 -4.30
CA SER A 11 -6.72 8.41 -2.88
C SER A 11 -7.56 9.56 -2.33
N GLN A 12 -8.68 9.23 -1.71
CA GLN A 12 -9.59 10.19 -1.09
C GLN A 12 -9.64 9.93 0.43
N PRO A 13 -9.08 10.83 1.25
CA PRO A 13 -9.22 10.74 2.70
C PRO A 13 -10.60 11.23 3.15
N ILE A 14 -11.24 10.48 4.05
CA ILE A 14 -12.49 10.83 4.73
C ILE A 14 -12.21 10.82 6.22
N TRP A 15 -12.03 11.99 6.80
CA TRP A 15 -11.75 12.16 8.22
C TRP A 15 -12.96 11.75 9.08
N LEU A 16 -12.71 10.89 10.07
CA LEU A 16 -13.69 10.46 11.07
C LEU A 16 -13.48 11.17 12.41
N SER A 17 -12.26 11.62 12.68
CA SER A 17 -11.85 12.45 13.82
C SER A 17 -10.54 13.17 13.49
N ASP A 18 -9.93 13.87 14.44
CA ASP A 18 -8.63 14.54 14.27
C ASP A 18 -7.46 13.56 14.06
N VAL A 19 -7.63 12.29 14.46
CA VAL A 19 -6.56 11.27 14.42
C VAL A 19 -6.93 10.03 13.61
N VAL A 20 -8.15 9.95 13.03
CA VAL A 20 -8.61 8.78 12.28
C VAL A 20 -9.25 9.22 10.97
N TRP A 21 -8.91 8.53 9.87
CA TRP A 21 -9.58 8.68 8.59
C TRP A 21 -9.71 7.36 7.84
N VAL A 22 -10.62 7.34 6.88
CA VAL A 22 -10.73 6.29 5.87
C VAL A 22 -10.08 6.78 4.59
N ALA A 23 -9.10 6.04 4.06
CA ALA A 23 -8.56 6.27 2.73
C ALA A 23 -9.29 5.37 1.73
N LYS A 24 -10.03 5.98 0.80
CA LYS A 24 -10.61 5.29 -0.34
C LYS A 24 -9.65 5.38 -1.52
N GLU A 25 -9.09 4.25 -1.89
CA GLU A 25 -8.06 4.16 -2.91
C GLU A 25 -8.57 3.44 -4.14
N ARG A 26 -8.16 3.94 -5.30
CA ARG A 26 -8.41 3.36 -6.61
C ARG A 26 -7.13 3.39 -7.42
N LEU A 27 -6.62 2.20 -7.73
CA LEU A 27 -5.51 2.01 -8.66
C LEU A 27 -6.09 1.46 -9.96
N GLU A 28 -6.00 2.23 -11.04
CA GLU A 28 -6.42 1.80 -12.37
C GLU A 28 -5.20 1.46 -13.20
N PHE A 29 -5.21 0.29 -13.84
CA PHE A 29 -4.17 -0.21 -14.71
C PHE A 29 -4.51 0.14 -16.16
N SER A 30 -3.51 0.40 -17.00
CA SER A 30 -3.73 0.70 -18.43
C SER A 30 -4.41 -0.41 -19.23
N SER A 31 -4.39 -1.64 -18.72
CA SER A 31 -5.08 -2.83 -19.19
C SER A 31 -6.59 -2.77 -18.97
N GLY A 32 -7.06 -1.84 -18.13
CA GLY A 32 -8.47 -1.68 -17.75
C GLY A 32 -8.82 -2.32 -16.41
N ASP A 33 -7.94 -3.12 -15.82
CA ASP A 33 -8.13 -3.65 -14.47
C ASP A 33 -8.05 -2.52 -13.43
N ALA A 34 -8.75 -2.70 -12.30
CA ALA A 34 -8.69 -1.75 -11.20
C ALA A 34 -8.69 -2.47 -9.85
N ILE A 35 -7.87 -1.97 -8.93
CA ILE A 35 -7.90 -2.34 -7.52
C ILE A 35 -8.62 -1.22 -6.77
N LEU A 36 -9.68 -1.59 -6.07
CA LEU A 36 -10.38 -0.73 -5.14
C LEU A 36 -10.03 -1.18 -3.74
N ARG A 37 -9.62 -0.23 -2.91
CA ARG A 37 -9.19 -0.52 -1.56
C ARG A 37 -9.74 0.52 -0.61
N THR A 38 -10.21 0.06 0.54
CA THR A 38 -10.62 0.94 1.65
C THR A 38 -9.71 0.64 2.82
N MET A 39 -8.96 1.65 3.24
CA MET A 39 -8.08 1.55 4.40
C MET A 39 -8.62 2.41 5.54
N PHE A 40 -8.58 1.88 6.76
CA PHE A 40 -8.67 2.70 7.96
C PHE A 40 -7.27 3.09 8.39
N VAL A 41 -7.08 4.35 8.73
CA VAL A 41 -5.79 4.90 9.14
C VAL A 41 -5.97 5.69 10.44
N GLU A 42 -5.08 5.47 11.40
CA GLU A 42 -5.06 6.12 12.70
C GLU A 42 -3.66 6.69 12.98
N ILE A 43 -3.59 7.92 13.50
CA ILE A 43 -2.36 8.50 14.03
C ILE A 43 -2.13 7.91 15.42
N VAL A 44 -1.10 7.07 15.55
CA VAL A 44 -0.73 6.41 16.81
C VAL A 44 0.56 6.94 17.43
N GLY A 45 1.22 7.89 16.76
CA GLY A 45 2.42 8.57 17.24
C GLY A 45 2.83 9.72 16.31
N SER A 46 3.83 10.50 16.72
CA SER A 46 4.32 11.66 15.94
C SER A 46 4.88 11.28 14.56
N ASP A 47 5.37 10.06 14.43
CA ASP A 47 5.99 9.49 13.22
C ASP A 47 5.33 8.17 12.82
N ARG A 48 4.13 7.88 13.33
CA ARG A 48 3.53 6.55 13.21
C ARG A 48 2.04 6.60 12.94
N LEU A 49 1.65 5.87 11.91
CA LEU A 49 0.26 5.59 11.58
C LEU A 49 0.00 4.09 11.75
N HIS A 50 -1.18 3.72 12.24
CA HIS A 50 -1.66 2.34 12.16
C HIS A 50 -2.67 2.23 11.02
N VAL A 51 -2.54 1.22 10.17
CA VAL A 51 -3.41 1.00 9.03
C VAL A 51 -4.01 -0.39 9.02
N THR A 52 -5.29 -0.48 8.66
CA THR A 52 -5.97 -1.75 8.38
C THR A 52 -6.73 -1.65 7.06
N ALA A 53 -6.99 -2.78 6.43
CA ALA A 53 -7.78 -2.88 5.21
C ALA A 53 -8.54 -4.22 5.18
N ASP A 54 -9.47 -4.37 4.25
CA ASP A 54 -10.20 -5.62 4.04
C ASP A 54 -9.28 -6.80 3.68
N ASP A 55 -8.21 -6.51 2.96
CA ASP A 55 -7.14 -7.46 2.64
C ASP A 55 -6.01 -7.48 3.68
N MET A 56 -5.95 -6.52 4.61
CA MET A 56 -4.98 -6.40 5.73
C MET A 56 -5.66 -6.34 7.12
N PRO A 57 -6.42 -7.37 7.55
CA PRO A 57 -7.15 -7.34 8.81
C PRO A 57 -6.28 -7.47 10.06
N LEU A 58 -4.99 -7.82 9.95
CA LEU A 58 -4.05 -7.67 11.07
C LEU A 58 -3.38 -6.29 11.11
N GLY A 59 -3.59 -5.49 10.07
CA GLY A 59 -3.00 -4.18 9.90
C GLY A 59 -1.48 -4.17 9.76
N ALA A 60 -0.95 -2.95 9.79
CA ALA A 60 0.47 -2.63 9.81
C ALA A 60 0.66 -1.24 10.42
N ASP A 61 1.83 -0.99 10.99
CA ASP A 61 2.23 0.39 11.28
C ASP A 61 3.02 0.95 10.10
N ILE A 62 2.71 2.18 9.69
CA ILE A 62 3.52 2.99 8.81
C ILE A 62 4.41 3.86 9.68
N ILE A 63 5.72 3.76 9.50
CA ILE A 63 6.73 4.55 10.18
C ILE A 63 7.23 5.60 9.20
N LEU A 64 6.96 6.87 9.50
CA LEU A 64 7.32 8.03 8.70
C LEU A 64 8.77 8.43 8.99
N HIS A 65 9.49 8.87 7.97
CA HIS A 65 10.81 9.45 8.11
C HIS A 65 11.02 10.55 7.05
N GLU A 66 12.10 11.32 7.20
CA GLU A 66 12.37 12.51 6.35
C GLU A 66 12.26 12.24 4.84
N LYS A 67 12.72 11.06 4.41
CA LYS A 67 12.79 10.67 2.99
C LYS A 67 11.66 9.77 2.51
N GLY A 68 10.60 9.55 3.29
CA GLY A 68 9.52 8.62 2.94
C GLY A 68 8.92 7.88 4.13
N PHE A 69 8.57 6.62 3.93
CA PHE A 69 7.95 5.81 4.96
C PHE A 69 8.16 4.31 4.70
N ARG A 70 8.00 3.51 5.75
CA ARG A 70 8.02 2.05 5.65
C ARG A 70 6.88 1.44 6.43
N PHE A 71 6.40 0.30 5.99
CA PHE A 71 5.47 -0.49 6.79
C PHE A 71 6.25 -1.48 7.66
N THR A 72 5.77 -1.73 8.88
CA THR A 72 6.12 -2.95 9.59
C THR A 72 5.71 -4.15 8.74
N PRO A 73 6.47 -5.26 8.71
CA PRO A 73 6.10 -6.43 7.93
C PRO A 73 4.66 -6.87 8.21
N TYR A 74 3.87 -7.00 7.14
CA TYR A 74 2.43 -7.23 7.25
C TYR A 74 1.98 -8.40 6.39
N TYR A 75 0.70 -8.76 6.52
CA TYR A 75 0.08 -9.79 5.69
C TYR A 75 -1.07 -9.20 4.88
N ILE A 76 -1.15 -9.61 3.62
CA ILE A 76 -2.31 -9.38 2.76
C ILE A 76 -3.03 -10.70 2.46
N TRP A 77 -4.33 -10.63 2.19
CA TRP A 77 -5.18 -11.73 1.73
C TRP A 77 -5.82 -11.47 0.36
N PRO A 78 -5.03 -11.28 -0.72
CA PRO A 78 -5.57 -11.10 -2.05
C PRO A 78 -6.44 -12.29 -2.47
N CYS A 79 -7.55 -11.98 -3.13
CA CYS A 79 -8.38 -12.98 -3.78
C CYS A 79 -7.85 -13.27 -5.18
N TYR A 80 -7.43 -14.50 -5.44
CA TYR A 80 -7.02 -14.97 -6.76
C TYR A 80 -7.79 -16.24 -7.11
N ARG A 81 -8.52 -16.21 -8.23
CA ARG A 81 -9.38 -17.30 -8.71
C ARG A 81 -10.36 -17.82 -7.64
N GLY A 82 -11.01 -16.89 -6.92
CA GLY A 82 -12.00 -17.20 -5.89
C GLY A 82 -11.43 -17.74 -4.57
N ARG A 83 -10.10 -17.75 -4.41
CA ARG A 83 -9.42 -18.19 -3.19
C ARG A 83 -8.59 -17.05 -2.61
N ARG A 84 -8.63 -16.90 -1.28
CA ARG A 84 -7.76 -15.97 -0.57
C ARG A 84 -6.41 -16.62 -0.29
N TRP A 85 -5.34 -15.90 -0.61
CA TRP A 85 -3.98 -16.35 -0.39
C TRP A 85 -3.32 -15.45 0.63
N ARG A 86 -2.69 -16.02 1.66
CA ARG A 86 -1.95 -15.21 2.64
C ARG A 86 -0.53 -14.96 2.13
N LEU A 87 -0.21 -13.70 1.89
CA LEU A 87 1.14 -13.26 1.51
C LEU A 87 1.71 -12.37 2.60
N LYS A 88 2.98 -12.58 2.94
CA LYS A 88 3.75 -11.64 3.77
C LYS A 88 4.31 -10.55 2.87
N CYS A 89 4.23 -9.29 3.29
CA CYS A 89 4.76 -8.14 2.59
C CYS A 89 5.85 -7.46 3.41
N ILE A 90 6.87 -6.97 2.71
CA ILE A 90 7.86 -6.00 3.21
C ILE A 90 7.83 -4.84 2.23
N ASP A 91 7.60 -3.65 2.73
CA ASP A 91 7.14 -2.51 1.96
C ASP A 91 7.88 -1.25 2.43
N GLU A 92 8.52 -0.59 1.48
CA GLU A 92 9.32 0.60 1.70
C GLU A 92 9.09 1.60 0.57
N SER A 93 8.80 2.83 0.97
CA SER A 93 8.49 3.94 0.09
C SER A 93 9.46 5.09 0.31
N LEU A 94 10.06 5.58 -0.76
CA LEU A 94 10.91 6.76 -0.78
C LEU A 94 10.20 7.90 -1.50
N ILE A 95 10.43 9.13 -1.05
CA ILE A 95 9.93 10.34 -1.70
C ILE A 95 11.11 11.06 -2.32
N ASP A 96 11.04 11.33 -3.63
CA ASP A 96 12.09 12.06 -4.35
C ASP A 96 11.97 13.59 -4.17
N GLU A 97 12.93 14.33 -4.71
CA GLU A 97 12.97 15.80 -4.63
C GLU A 97 11.79 16.49 -5.34
N ASN A 98 11.12 15.79 -6.26
CA ASN A 98 9.94 16.28 -6.97
C ASN A 98 8.63 15.89 -6.25
N GLY A 99 8.72 15.23 -5.10
CA GLY A 99 7.58 14.73 -4.34
C GLY A 99 6.93 13.47 -4.92
N ALA A 100 7.60 12.78 -5.86
CA ALA A 100 7.15 11.48 -6.34
C ALA A 100 7.45 10.38 -5.32
N ILE A 101 6.50 9.47 -5.12
CA ILE A 101 6.64 8.33 -4.23
C ILE A 101 7.13 7.13 -5.06
N HIS A 102 8.23 6.52 -4.63
CA HIS A 102 8.80 5.29 -5.14
C HIS A 102 8.60 4.18 -4.12
N ASP A 103 7.62 3.33 -4.37
CA ASP A 103 7.23 2.25 -3.49
C ASP A 103 7.80 0.90 -3.96
N THR A 104 8.27 0.08 -3.03
CA THR A 104 8.77 -1.27 -3.30
C THR A 104 8.16 -2.26 -2.31
N ILE A 105 7.34 -3.18 -2.83
CA ILE A 105 6.71 -4.24 -2.05
C ILE A 105 7.29 -5.59 -2.44
N LYS A 106 7.93 -6.27 -1.49
CA LYS A 106 8.39 -7.66 -1.62
C LYS A 106 7.36 -8.60 -1.00
N MET A 107 6.89 -9.58 -1.77
CA MET A 107 5.83 -10.50 -1.36
C MET A 107 6.37 -11.92 -1.21
N PHE A 108 5.95 -12.59 -0.13
CA PHE A 108 6.38 -13.94 0.20
C PHE A 108 5.19 -14.86 0.46
N PHE A 109 5.24 -16.07 -0.11
CA PHE A 109 4.30 -17.15 0.18
C PHE A 109 5.04 -18.27 0.92
N PHE A 110 4.62 -18.58 2.15
CA PHE A 110 5.33 -19.53 3.03
C PHE A 110 6.85 -19.29 3.15
N GLY A 111 7.27 -18.03 3.14
CA GLY A 111 8.69 -17.63 3.23
C GLY A 111 9.44 -17.61 1.90
N PHE A 112 8.86 -18.13 0.82
CA PHE A 112 9.46 -18.05 -0.51
C PHE A 112 9.08 -16.73 -1.19
N PRO A 113 10.04 -15.99 -1.77
CA PRO A 113 9.74 -14.77 -2.52
C PRO A 113 8.95 -15.15 -3.78
N VAL A 114 7.79 -14.52 -3.97
CA VAL A 114 6.90 -14.81 -5.12
C VAL A 114 6.72 -13.62 -6.05
N ALA A 115 6.88 -12.39 -5.55
CA ALA A 115 6.79 -11.19 -6.36
C ALA A 115 7.55 -10.02 -5.71
N THR A 116 7.97 -9.09 -6.56
CA THR A 116 8.37 -7.74 -6.17
C THR A 116 7.57 -6.77 -7.02
N MET A 117 6.85 -5.86 -6.38
CA MET A 117 6.15 -4.76 -7.02
C MET A 117 6.96 -3.49 -6.79
N ALA A 118 7.18 -2.73 -7.86
CA ALA A 118 7.79 -1.41 -7.78
C ALA A 118 6.83 -0.41 -8.42
N LEU A 119 6.39 0.59 -7.67
CA LEU A 119 5.45 1.61 -8.11
C LEU A 119 6.09 2.98 -8.02
N THR A 120 5.82 3.82 -9.01
CA THR A 120 6.15 5.23 -8.95
C THR A 120 4.86 6.01 -9.08
N VAL A 121 4.50 6.77 -8.05
CA VAL A 121 3.33 7.64 -8.02
C VAL A 121 3.84 9.08 -8.05
N ALA A 122 3.57 9.78 -9.15
CA ALA A 122 3.86 11.20 -9.30
C ALA A 122 2.56 11.97 -9.46
N ARG A 123 2.54 13.22 -8.98
CA ARG A 123 1.41 14.13 -9.18
C ARG A 123 1.35 14.50 -10.66
N ILE A 124 0.17 14.33 -11.26
CA ILE A 124 -0.15 14.78 -12.63
C ILE A 124 -0.82 16.16 -12.53
#